data_AF-D3PM59-F1
#
_entry.id   AF-D3PM59-F1
#
_cell.length_a   1.000
_cell.length_b   1.000
_cell.length_c   1.000
_cell.angle_alpha   90.00
_cell.angle_beta   90.00
_cell.angle_gamma   90.00
#
_symmetry.space_group_name_H-M   'P 1'
#
loop_
_entity.id
_entity.type
_entity.pdbx_description
1 polymer ?
#
loop_
_entity_poly.entity_id
_entity_poly.type
_entity_poly.pdbx_seq_one_letter_code
_entity_poly.pdbx_strand_id
1 'polypeptide(L)'
;MKRFIALVIAAFALAGCSNFVTDFGIPTLRFHPVSFGPAAGGYQVSFEVQPIPGSPSAYVTRIYINGTPSQLSGFGVAECLPPTTADACPKLAQTLTFAANPGTLEITGYQAQSLNGTVRDITLPAPVLINP
;
A
#
# COMPACT_ATOMS: atom_id res chain seq x y z
N MET A 1 -36.17 -30.55 13.72
CA MET A 1 -34.69 -30.44 13.79
C MET A 1 -34.17 -29.56 12.63
N LYS A 2 -34.44 -28.25 12.64
CA LYS A 2 -34.06 -27.31 11.55
C LYS A 2 -33.17 -26.14 12.03
N ARG A 3 -32.81 -26.10 13.32
CA ARG A 3 -32.17 -24.94 13.97
C ARG A 3 -30.65 -25.03 14.09
N PHE A 4 -30.04 -26.17 13.74
CA PHE A 4 -28.58 -26.34 13.85
C PHE A 4 -27.81 -25.92 12.59
N ILE A 5 -28.46 -25.84 11.43
CA ILE A 5 -27.79 -25.49 10.16
C ILE A 5 -27.45 -23.99 10.11
N ALA A 6 -28.29 -23.13 10.69
CA ALA A 6 -28.07 -21.67 10.67
C ALA A 6 -26.84 -21.25 11.50
N LEU A 7 -26.47 -22.02 12.53
CA LEU A 7 -25.35 -21.69 13.43
C LEU A 7 -23.98 -22.04 12.81
N VAL A 8 -23.93 -23.02 11.91
CA VAL A 8 -22.69 -23.40 11.21
C VAL A 8 -22.34 -22.39 10.11
N ILE A 9 -23.34 -21.79 9.45
CA ILE A 9 -23.10 -20.80 8.39
C ILE A 9 -22.57 -19.47 8.97
N ALA A 10 -23.02 -19.08 10.17
CA ALA A 10 -22.51 -17.88 10.84
C ALA A 10 -21.03 -18.01 11.27
N ALA A 11 -20.55 -19.23 11.56
CA ALA A 11 -19.16 -19.46 11.93
C ALA A 11 -18.19 -19.31 10.74
N PHE A 12 -18.61 -19.70 9.53
CA PHE A 12 -17.80 -19.49 8.32
C PHE A 12 -17.78 -18.02 7.85
N ALA A 13 -18.79 -17.23 8.20
CA ALA A 13 -18.79 -15.79 7.91
C ALA A 13 -17.82 -14.99 8.81
N LEU A 14 -17.49 -15.47 10.02
CA LEU A 14 -16.48 -14.85 10.88
C LEU A 14 -15.05 -15.34 10.60
N ALA A 15 -14.89 -16.54 10.01
CA ALA A 15 -13.57 -17.03 9.59
C ALA A 15 -12.97 -16.25 8.40
N GLY A 16 -13.78 -15.42 7.72
CA GLY A 16 -13.31 -14.49 6.69
C GLY A 16 -12.52 -13.29 7.22
N CYS A 17 -12.54 -13.03 8.53
CA CYS A 17 -11.72 -12.00 9.18
C CYS A 17 -10.40 -12.55 9.75
N SER A 18 -10.10 -13.83 9.54
CA SER A 18 -8.92 -14.51 10.12
C SER A 18 -7.60 -14.25 9.39
N ASN A 19 -7.56 -13.34 8.40
CA ASN A 19 -6.31 -12.83 7.83
C ASN A 19 -5.74 -11.63 8.60
N PHE A 20 -6.44 -11.13 9.64
CA PHE A 20 -5.78 -10.31 10.66
C PHE A 20 -4.96 -11.23 11.58
N VAL A 21 -3.92 -11.86 11.02
CA VAL A 21 -2.69 -11.97 11.82
C VAL A 21 -2.39 -10.53 12.16
N THR A 22 -2.45 -10.18 13.44
CA THR A 22 -1.92 -8.93 13.96
C THR A 22 -0.43 -8.94 13.65
N ASP A 23 -0.08 -8.62 12.41
CA ASP A 23 1.26 -8.49 11.92
C ASP A 23 1.82 -7.21 12.55
N PHE A 24 2.29 -7.38 13.79
CA PHE A 24 2.97 -6.34 14.53
C PHE A 24 4.11 -5.79 13.67
N GLY A 25 3.98 -4.53 13.27
CA GLY A 25 5.02 -3.82 12.55
C GLY A 25 4.92 -3.82 11.02
N ILE A 26 3.84 -4.32 10.41
CA ILE A 26 3.61 -4.13 8.96
C ILE A 26 2.61 -2.97 8.77
N PRO A 27 2.96 -1.92 8.01
CA PRO A 27 2.13 -0.74 7.88
C PRO A 27 1.00 -1.03 6.90
N THR A 28 -0.14 -0.36 7.06
CA THR A 28 -1.15 -0.32 6.01
C THR A 28 -1.10 1.04 5.32
N LEU A 29 -0.90 1.03 4.00
CA LEU A 29 -0.62 2.23 3.20
C LEU A 29 -1.74 2.55 2.22
N ARG A 30 -1.87 3.85 1.93
CA ARG A 30 -2.64 4.43 0.82
C ARG A 30 -1.69 5.18 -0.09
N PHE A 31 -2.04 5.21 -1.37
CA PHE A 31 -1.28 5.87 -2.41
C PHE A 31 -2.17 6.94 -3.05
N HIS A 32 -1.63 8.15 -3.22
CA HIS A 32 -2.34 9.27 -3.83
C HIS A 32 -1.53 9.76 -5.04
N PRO A 33 -2.07 9.68 -6.27
CA PRO A 33 -1.41 10.28 -7.42
C PRO A 33 -1.34 11.80 -7.23
N VAL A 34 -0.18 12.40 -7.52
CA VAL A 34 0.04 13.85 -7.39
C VAL A 34 0.16 14.49 -8.76
N SER A 35 1.11 14.02 -9.57
CA SER A 35 1.36 14.59 -10.88
C SER A 35 2.07 13.60 -11.80
N PHE A 36 1.88 13.77 -13.10
CA PHE A 36 2.61 13.05 -14.12
C PHE A 36 2.82 13.97 -15.32
N GLY A 37 3.96 13.85 -16.00
CA GLY A 37 4.23 14.65 -17.17
C GLY A 37 5.69 14.74 -17.59
N PRO A 38 5.97 15.47 -18.69
CA PRO A 38 7.33 15.76 -19.12
C PRO A 38 8.11 16.51 -18.04
N ALA A 39 9.38 16.14 -17.86
CA ALA A 39 10.32 16.78 -16.94
C ALA A 39 11.66 17.03 -17.64
N ALA A 40 12.54 17.80 -16.99
CA ALA A 40 13.89 18.02 -17.50
C ALA A 40 14.63 16.67 -17.64
N GLY A 41 14.84 16.23 -18.88
CA GLY A 41 15.52 14.96 -19.19
C GLY A 41 14.62 13.73 -19.31
N GLY A 42 13.28 13.87 -19.36
CA GLY A 42 12.40 12.74 -19.63
C GLY A 42 10.96 12.95 -19.17
N TYR A 43 10.45 12.01 -18.38
CA TYR A 43 9.09 11.98 -17.86
C TYR A 43 9.12 11.65 -16.36
N GLN A 44 8.27 12.30 -15.57
CA GLN A 44 8.16 12.08 -14.14
C GLN A 44 6.73 11.71 -13.75
N VAL A 45 6.62 10.79 -12.80
CA VAL A 45 5.37 10.43 -12.13
C VAL A 45 5.60 10.57 -10.64
N SER A 46 4.84 11.46 -10.00
CA SER A 46 4.89 11.71 -8.56
C SER A 46 3.60 11.27 -7.88
N PHE A 47 3.75 10.61 -6.74
CA PHE A 47 2.64 10.17 -5.90
C PHE A 47 3.03 10.27 -4.43
N GLU A 48 2.04 10.32 -3.54
CA GLU A 48 2.23 10.29 -2.10
C GLU A 48 1.90 8.92 -1.53
N VAL A 49 2.73 8.46 -0.61
CA VAL A 49 2.49 7.30 0.24
C VAL A 49 2.06 7.80 1.61
N GLN A 50 0.95 7.28 2.13
CA GLN A 50 0.41 7.69 3.42
C GLN A 50 -0.04 6.45 4.23
N PRO A 51 0.44 6.26 5.47
CA PRO A 51 -0.10 5.23 6.35
C PRO A 51 -1.53 5.56 6.75
N ILE A 52 -2.36 4.54 7.01
CA ILE A 52 -3.70 4.75 7.57
C ILE A 52 -3.64 4.87 9.10
N PRO A 53 -4.61 5.54 9.74
CA PRO A 53 -4.69 5.61 11.20
C PRO A 53 -4.62 4.21 11.84
N GLY A 54 -3.76 4.07 12.85
CA GLY A 54 -3.44 2.81 13.52
C GLY A 54 -2.32 1.99 12.89
N SER A 55 -1.72 2.44 11.77
CA SER A 55 -0.62 1.72 11.13
C SER A 55 0.70 1.90 11.90
N PRO A 56 1.47 0.82 12.12
CA PRO A 56 2.81 0.92 12.69
C PRO A 56 3.79 1.53 11.69
N SER A 57 4.98 1.89 12.18
CA SER A 57 6.11 2.24 11.34
C SER A 57 6.77 1.00 10.74
N ALA A 58 7.33 1.15 9.55
CA ALA A 58 8.08 0.08 8.88
C ALA A 58 8.94 0.63 7.73
N TYR A 59 9.70 -0.25 7.09
CA TYR A 59 10.44 0.05 5.88
C TYR A 59 9.76 -0.59 4.67
N VAL A 60 9.33 0.21 3.69
CA VAL A 60 8.83 -0.32 2.42
C VAL A 60 10.04 -0.66 1.55
N THR A 61 10.29 -1.95 1.37
CA THR A 61 11.42 -2.41 0.55
C THR A 61 11.11 -2.26 -0.94
N ARG A 62 9.83 -2.35 -1.32
CA ARG A 62 9.43 -2.38 -2.72
C ARG A 62 7.98 -1.92 -2.91
N ILE A 63 7.70 -1.12 -3.93
CA ILE A 63 6.34 -0.91 -4.46
C ILE A 63 6.19 -1.73 -5.75
N TYR A 64 5.09 -2.44 -5.92
CA TYR A 64 4.79 -3.19 -7.14
C TYR A 64 4.00 -2.31 -8.13
N ILE A 65 4.55 -2.16 -9.33
CA ILE A 65 4.00 -1.34 -10.41
C ILE A 65 3.90 -2.21 -11.67
N ASN A 66 2.83 -2.07 -12.43
CA ASN A 66 2.62 -2.80 -13.69
C ASN A 66 3.49 -2.33 -14.89
N GLY A 67 4.39 -1.35 -14.71
CA GLY A 67 5.26 -0.79 -15.75
C GLY A 67 6.73 -1.21 -15.67
N THR A 68 7.61 -0.49 -16.39
CA THR A 68 9.08 -0.66 -16.36
C THR A 68 9.79 0.63 -15.92
N PRO A 69 10.63 0.63 -14.87
CA PRO A 69 10.90 -0.49 -13.96
C PRO A 69 9.65 -0.86 -13.16
N SER A 70 9.46 -2.15 -12.89
CA SER A 70 8.26 -2.68 -12.23
C SER A 70 8.19 -2.36 -10.75
N GLN A 71 9.21 -1.67 -10.22
CA GLN A 71 9.42 -1.54 -8.79
C GLN A 71 10.11 -0.23 -8.41
N LEU A 72 9.59 0.41 -7.37
CA LEU A 72 10.27 1.50 -6.65
C LEU A 72 10.89 0.92 -5.38
N SER A 73 12.16 1.24 -5.09
CA SER A 73 12.90 0.67 -3.98
C SER A 73 13.05 1.62 -2.80
N GLY A 74 12.65 1.15 -1.61
CA GLY A 74 13.27 1.48 -0.34
C GLY A 74 12.99 2.85 0.27
N PHE A 75 11.98 2.95 1.13
CA PHE A 75 11.76 4.13 1.97
C PHE A 75 11.12 3.78 3.33
N GLY A 76 11.40 4.59 4.35
CA GLY A 76 10.78 4.46 5.66
C GLY A 76 9.38 5.09 5.69
N VAL A 77 8.43 4.42 6.33
CA VAL A 77 7.10 4.96 6.62
C VAL A 77 6.95 5.11 8.13
N ALA A 78 6.60 6.33 8.55
CA ALA A 78 6.32 6.62 9.95
C ALA A 78 5.00 5.98 10.38
N GLU A 79 4.85 5.75 11.68
CA GLU A 79 3.58 5.29 12.24
C GLU A 79 2.49 6.36 12.08
N CYS A 80 1.23 5.93 12.01
CA CYS A 80 0.10 6.84 12.20
C CYS A 80 -0.72 6.38 13.40
N LEU A 81 -0.73 7.19 14.46
CA LEU A 81 -1.43 6.85 15.69
C LEU A 81 -2.95 6.75 15.45
N PRO A 82 -3.68 5.86 16.15
CA PRO A 82 -5.12 5.69 15.98
C PRO A 82 -6.00 6.96 16.12
N PRO A 83 -5.72 7.92 17.03
CA PRO A 83 -6.56 9.12 17.14
C PRO A 83 -6.36 10.12 15.99
N THR A 84 -5.40 9.88 15.09
CA THR A 84 -5.10 10.77 13.96
C THR A 84 -6.18 10.64 12.89
N THR A 85 -6.65 11.77 12.37
CA THR A 85 -7.56 11.76 11.21
C THR A 85 -6.81 11.29 9.96
N ALA A 86 -7.51 10.66 9.01
CA ALA A 86 -6.87 10.04 7.85
C ALA A 86 -5.94 10.99 7.07
N ASP A 87 -6.38 12.25 6.86
CA ASP A 87 -5.59 13.24 6.11
C ASP A 87 -4.41 13.80 6.91
N ALA A 88 -4.40 13.66 8.24
CA ALA A 88 -3.34 14.12 9.12
C ALA A 88 -2.21 13.09 9.31
N CYS A 89 -2.35 11.87 8.79
CA CYS A 89 -1.24 10.91 8.76
C CYS A 89 -0.07 11.44 7.90
N PRO A 90 1.18 11.15 8.27
CA PRO A 90 2.36 11.66 7.57
C PRO A 90 2.39 11.19 6.11
N LYS A 91 2.59 12.12 5.19
CA LYS A 91 2.67 11.85 3.75
C LYS A 91 4.11 11.84 3.29
N LEU A 92 4.48 10.88 2.46
CA LEU A 92 5.78 10.78 1.85
C LEU A 92 5.65 10.86 0.33
N ALA A 93 6.17 11.93 -0.26
CA ALA A 93 6.24 12.05 -1.71
C ALA A 93 7.26 11.06 -2.29
N GLN A 94 6.90 10.42 -3.39
CA GLN A 94 7.72 9.50 -4.16
C GLN A 94 7.67 9.93 -5.62
N THR A 95 8.81 9.86 -6.30
CA THR A 95 8.93 10.24 -7.71
C THR A 95 9.61 9.13 -8.49
N LEU A 96 8.95 8.72 -9.57
CA LEU A 96 9.49 7.84 -10.59
C LEU A 96 9.96 8.67 -11.78
N THR A 97 11.16 8.37 -12.27
CA THR A 97 11.74 9.01 -13.44
C THR A 97 11.86 8.01 -14.58
N PHE A 98 11.47 8.45 -15.78
CA PHE A 98 11.51 7.66 -17.00
C PHE A 98 12.17 8.47 -18.11
N ALA A 99 12.81 7.79 -19.06
CA ALA A 99 13.41 8.45 -20.22
C ALA A 99 12.36 9.04 -21.18
N ALA A 100 11.16 8.47 -21.21
CA ALA A 100 10.01 8.91 -22.00
C ALA A 100 8.70 8.55 -21.26
N ASN A 101 7.55 8.95 -21.80
CA ASN A 101 6.25 8.56 -21.22
C ASN A 101 6.15 7.02 -21.14
N PRO A 102 6.02 6.44 -19.93
CA PRO A 102 5.98 4.99 -19.74
C PRO A 102 4.65 4.34 -20.12
N GLY A 103 3.63 5.13 -20.50
CA GLY A 103 2.25 4.66 -20.66
C GLY A 103 1.57 4.48 -19.32
N THR A 104 0.44 3.78 -19.32
CA THR A 104 -0.39 3.60 -18.12
C THR A 104 0.39 2.90 -17.00
N LEU A 105 0.39 3.49 -15.80
CA LEU A 105 1.04 2.95 -14.62
C LEU A 105 0.08 2.85 -13.44
N GLU A 106 0.11 1.70 -12.77
CA GLU A 106 -0.72 1.39 -11.60
C GLU A 106 0.11 0.72 -10.51
N ILE A 107 -0.15 1.11 -9.27
CA ILE A 107 0.39 0.44 -8.08
C ILE A 107 -0.56 -0.69 -7.70
N THR A 108 -0.05 -1.92 -7.65
CA THR A 108 -0.84 -3.12 -7.34
C THR A 108 -0.60 -3.65 -5.93
N GLY A 109 0.49 -3.23 -5.29
CA GLY A 109 0.93 -3.74 -4.02
C GLY A 109 2.25 -3.15 -3.57
N TYR A 110 2.75 -3.63 -2.44
CA TYR A 110 4.06 -3.29 -1.92
C TYR A 110 4.60 -4.40 -1.02
N GLN A 111 5.90 -4.42 -0.83
CA GLN A 111 6.58 -5.22 0.16
C GLN A 111 7.04 -4.32 1.30
N ALA A 112 6.74 -4.71 2.53
CA ALA A 112 7.18 -4.01 3.73
C ALA A 112 7.95 -4.95 4.64
N GLN A 113 8.97 -4.41 5.28
CA GLN A 113 9.74 -5.03 6.34
C GLN A 113 9.47 -4.30 7.65
N SER A 114 8.98 -5.04 8.64
CA SER A 114 8.81 -4.54 10.00
C SER A 114 10.17 -4.32 10.69
N LEU A 115 10.17 -3.58 11.80
CA LEU A 115 11.37 -3.33 12.59
C LEU A 115 12.02 -4.59 13.18
N ASN A 116 11.26 -5.70 13.30
CA ASN A 116 11.79 -6.99 13.74
C ASN A 116 12.34 -7.85 12.58
N GLY A 117 12.36 -7.31 11.37
CA GLY A 117 12.91 -7.97 10.18
C GLY A 117 11.91 -8.83 9.40
N THR A 118 10.65 -8.93 9.84
CA THR A 118 9.61 -9.68 9.13
C THR A 118 9.25 -8.96 7.82
N VAL A 119 9.37 -9.66 6.70
CA VAL A 119 9.02 -9.15 5.37
C VAL A 119 7.67 -9.70 4.93
N ARG A 120 6.80 -8.83 4.43
CA ARG A 120 5.50 -9.21 3.87
C ARG A 120 5.20 -8.48 2.57
N ASP A 121 4.59 -9.23 1.66
CA ASP A 121 3.99 -8.71 0.45
C ASP A 121 2.51 -8.41 0.69
N ILE A 122 2.12 -7.17 0.39
CA ILE A 122 0.76 -6.68 0.51
C ILE A 122 0.24 -6.39 -0.90
N THR A 123 -0.87 -7.05 -1.25
CA THR A 123 -1.63 -6.74 -2.46
C THR A 123 -2.70 -5.71 -2.11
N LEU A 124 -2.84 -4.66 -2.92
CA LEU A 124 -3.89 -3.68 -2.74
C LEU A 124 -5.24 -4.26 -3.15
N PRO A 125 -6.34 -3.88 -2.48
CA PRO A 125 -7.68 -4.34 -2.84
C PRO A 125 -8.11 -3.87 -4.24
N ALA A 126 -7.57 -2.74 -4.69
CA ALA A 126 -7.71 -2.22 -6.05
C ALA A 126 -6.39 -1.58 -6.49
N PRO A 127 -6.00 -1.70 -7.78
CA PRO A 127 -4.87 -0.98 -8.31
C PRO A 127 -5.07 0.54 -8.21
N VAL A 128 -4.00 1.27 -7.91
CA VAL A 128 -4.01 2.74 -7.86
C VAL A 128 -3.34 3.28 -9.11
N LEU A 129 -4.13 3.90 -10.00
CA LEU A 129 -3.65 4.55 -11.20
C LEU A 129 -2.81 5.79 -10.86
N ILE A 130 -1.55 5.79 -11.29
CA ILE A 130 -0.59 6.89 -11.06
C ILE A 130 -0.19 7.61 -12.36
N ASN A 131 -0.40 6.98 -13.51
CA ASN A 131 -0.29 7.60 -14.83
C ASN A 131 -1.36 7.00 -15.76
N PRO A 132 -2.33 7.77 -16.27
CA PRO A 132 -3.34 7.28 -17.21
C PRO A 132 -2.77 6.99 -18.60
#